data_AF-A0A9X5I895-F1
#
_entry.id   AF-A0A9X5I895-F1
#
_cell.length_a   1.000
_cell.length_b   1.000
_cell.length_c   1.000
_cell.angle_alpha   90.00
_cell.angle_beta   90.00
_cell.angle_gamma   90.00
#
_symmetry.space_group_name_H-M   'P 1'
#
loop_
_entity.id
_entity.type
_entity.pdbx_description
1 polymer ?
#
loop_
_entity_poly.entity_id
_entity_poly.type
_entity_poly.pdbx_seq_one_letter_code
_entity_poly.pdbx_strand_id
1 'polypeptide(L)'
;MFASVVHIRPAGRIGVPHPWAALILHEAARIEPDEAARMAWYRGDPIATLGQQTAESLVACGRHEDVLGFLRAAARDLGLKPVRAFAAF
;
A
#
# COMPACT_ATOMS: atom_id res chain seq x y z
N MET A 1 -22.55 -21.23 9.86
CA MET A 1 -22.04 -20.49 11.03
C MET A 1 -21.04 -19.46 10.48
N PHE A 2 -21.47 -18.22 10.23
CA PHE A 2 -20.63 -17.19 9.63
C PHE A 2 -20.31 -16.15 10.72
N ALA A 3 -19.04 -16.04 11.09
CA ALA A 3 -18.59 -15.11 12.10
C ALA A 3 -18.50 -13.70 11.50
N SER A 4 -19.37 -12.81 11.98
CA SER A 4 -19.32 -11.38 11.70
C SER A 4 -18.07 -10.78 12.36
N VAL A 5 -17.06 -10.41 11.55
CA VAL A 5 -15.94 -9.60 12.01
C VAL A 5 -16.34 -8.13 11.91
N VAL A 6 -16.51 -7.51 13.07
CA VAL A 6 -16.71 -6.06 13.21
C VAL A 6 -15.40 -5.38 12.82
N HIS A 7 -15.35 -4.79 11.62
CA HIS A 7 -14.27 -3.88 11.25
C HIS A 7 -14.45 -2.56 12.00
N ILE A 8 -13.66 -2.38 13.05
CA ILE A 8 -13.46 -1.09 13.71
C ILE A 8 -12.87 -0.15 12.66
N ARG A 9 -13.66 0.83 12.19
CA ARG A 9 -13.13 1.95 11.38
C ARG A 9 -12.24 2.81 12.29
N PRO A 10 -10.94 2.95 12.04
CA PRO A 10 -10.20 4.06 12.63
C PRO A 10 -10.74 5.34 11.98
N ALA A 11 -11.33 6.21 12.80
CA ALA A 11 -11.80 7.52 12.41
C ALA A 11 -10.69 8.28 11.68
N GLY A 12 -11.08 8.95 10.59
CA GLY A 12 -10.18 9.71 9.72
C GLY A 12 -9.25 10.61 10.51
N ARG A 13 -7.97 10.28 10.47
CA ARG A 13 -6.91 11.23 10.82
C ARG A 13 -6.69 12.07 9.57
N ILE A 14 -7.00 13.36 9.65
CA ILE A 14 -6.47 14.36 8.73
C ILE A 14 -4.95 14.40 8.99
N GLY A 15 -4.24 13.44 8.41
CA GLY A 15 -2.80 13.28 8.56
C GLY A 15 -2.09 14.11 7.52
N VAL A 16 -1.11 14.91 7.95
CA VAL A 16 -0.09 15.51 7.09
C VAL A 16 0.33 14.47 6.04
N PRO A 17 0.42 14.81 4.74
CA PRO A 17 0.83 13.85 3.71
C PRO A 17 2.13 13.18 4.14
N HIS A 18 2.07 11.89 4.52
CA HIS A 18 3.29 11.15 4.79
C HIS A 18 4.06 11.08 3.47
N PRO A 19 5.34 11.49 3.42
CA PRO A 19 6.12 11.42 2.18
C PRO A 19 6.12 10.00 1.59
N TRP A 20 6.02 9.00 2.46
CA TRP A 20 5.89 7.59 2.10
C TRP A 20 4.57 7.22 1.42
N ALA A 21 3.46 7.89 1.74
CA ALA A 21 2.17 7.66 1.09
C ALA A 21 2.25 8.01 -0.41
N ALA A 22 2.87 9.13 -0.74
CA ALA A 22 3.08 9.55 -2.13
C ALA A 22 3.96 8.54 -2.89
N LEU A 23 5.05 8.07 -2.26
CA LEU A 23 5.93 7.07 -2.86
C LEU A 23 5.21 5.74 -3.11
N ILE A 24 4.42 5.27 -2.15
CA ILE A 24 3.64 4.02 -2.28
C ILE A 24 2.61 4.13 -3.39
N LEU A 25 1.87 5.24 -3.46
CA LEU A 25 0.89 5.47 -4.54
C LEU A 25 1.57 5.58 -5.91
N HIS A 26 2.77 6.15 -5.98
CA HIS A 26 3.57 6.18 -7.20
C HIS A 26 3.99 4.77 -7.65
N GLU A 27 4.48 3.93 -6.74
CA GLU A 27 4.81 2.53 -7.07
C GLU A 27 3.58 1.72 -7.43
N ALA A 28 2.46 1.92 -6.73
CA ALA A 28 1.19 1.28 -7.06
C ALA A 28 0.66 1.70 -8.44
N ALA A 29 0.94 2.94 -8.90
CA ALA A 29 0.57 3.43 -10.24
C ALA A 29 1.16 2.63 -11.39
N ARG A 30 2.22 1.87 -11.13
CA ARG A 30 2.84 1.01 -12.14
C ARG A 30 2.09 -0.31 -12.31
N ILE A 31 1.43 -0.77 -11.26
CA ILE A 31 0.64 -2.00 -11.24
C ILE A 31 -0.79 -1.71 -11.66
N GLU A 32 -1.39 -0.68 -11.04
CA GLU A 32 -2.76 -0.26 -11.30
C GLU A 32 -2.76 1.21 -11.75
N PRO A 33 -2.97 1.51 -13.05
CA PRO A 33 -2.97 2.87 -13.56
C PRO A 33 -4.21 3.69 -13.15
N ASP A 34 -5.33 3.07 -12.76
CA ASP A 34 -6.51 3.78 -12.26
C ASP A 34 -6.27 4.37 -10.86
N GLU A 35 -6.31 5.69 -10.75
CA GLU A 35 -6.13 6.41 -9.50
C GLU A 35 -7.20 6.06 -8.46
N ALA A 36 -8.46 5.90 -8.88
CA ALA A 36 -9.55 5.60 -7.98
C ALA A 36 -9.38 4.20 -7.36
N ALA A 37 -9.03 3.21 -8.18
CA ALA A 37 -8.72 1.86 -7.74
C ALA A 37 -7.51 1.83 -6.78
N ARG A 38 -6.43 2.55 -7.09
CA ARG A 38 -5.27 2.65 -6.19
C ARG A 38 -5.60 3.25 -4.84
N MET A 39 -6.35 4.34 -4.83
CA MET A 39 -6.73 5.03 -3.60
C MET A 39 -7.68 4.17 -2.75
N ALA A 40 -8.59 3.44 -3.41
CA ALA A 40 -9.46 2.47 -2.75
C ALA A 40 -8.64 1.33 -2.11
N TRP A 41 -7.68 0.77 -2.84
CA TRP A 41 -6.76 -0.24 -2.31
C TRP A 41 -5.96 0.29 -1.11
N TYR A 42 -5.29 1.44 -1.27
CA TYR A 42 -4.40 2.00 -0.26
C TYR A 42 -5.08 2.20 1.10
N ARG A 43 -6.35 2.65 1.08
CA ARG A 43 -7.13 2.94 2.29
C ARG A 43 -7.97 1.76 2.78
N GLY A 44 -8.39 0.88 1.88
CA GLY A 44 -9.52 -0.01 2.11
C GLY A 44 -9.22 -1.50 1.98
N ASP A 45 -8.13 -1.89 1.33
CA ASP A 45 -7.83 -3.29 1.07
C ASP A 45 -6.71 -3.81 1.99
N PRO A 46 -7.01 -4.75 2.92
CA PRO A 46 -6.02 -5.33 3.81
C PRO A 46 -5.01 -6.22 3.08
N ILE A 47 -3.73 -5.98 3.30
CA ILE A 47 -2.66 -6.81 2.74
C ILE A 47 -2.48 -8.06 3.61
N ALA A 48 -2.92 -9.20 3.10
CA ALA A 48 -2.94 -10.45 3.88
C ALA A 48 -1.57 -10.88 4.40
N THR A 49 -0.54 -10.77 3.58
CA THR A 49 0.85 -11.14 3.92
C THR A 49 1.50 -10.18 4.91
N LEU A 50 0.92 -8.99 5.13
CA LEU A 50 1.40 -7.99 6.08
C LEU A 50 0.52 -7.88 7.33
N GLY A 51 -0.19 -8.97 7.65
CA GLY A 51 -0.99 -9.09 8.87
C GLY A 51 -2.36 -8.43 8.77
N GLN A 52 -3.00 -8.47 7.59
CA GLN A 52 -4.37 -7.96 7.38
C GLN A 52 -4.52 -6.46 7.71
N GLN A 53 -3.49 -5.68 7.38
CA GLN A 53 -3.50 -4.22 7.54
C GLN A 53 -3.52 -3.53 6.17
N THR A 54 -4.20 -2.39 6.09
CA THR A 54 -4.19 -1.56 4.88
C THR A 54 -2.83 -0.89 4.70
N ALA A 55 -2.49 -0.53 3.46
CA ALA A 55 -1.25 0.21 3.18
C ALA A 55 -1.20 1.53 3.97
N GLU A 56 -2.32 2.25 4.08
CA GLU A 56 -2.43 3.48 4.89
C GLU A 56 -2.08 3.24 6.36
N SER A 57 -2.60 2.17 6.97
CA SER A 57 -2.33 1.84 8.36
C SER A 57 -0.86 1.49 8.58
N LEU A 58 -0.28 0.71 7.65
CA LEU A 58 1.13 0.34 7.70
C LEU A 58 2.05 1.57 7.59
N VAL A 59 1.72 2.52 6.70
CA VAL A 59 2.45 3.80 6.58
C VAL A 59 2.34 4.62 7.86
N ALA A 60 1.15 4.73 8.44
CA ALA A 60 0.94 5.44 9.70
C ALA A 60 1.71 4.81 10.88
N CYS A 61 1.96 3.49 10.83
CA CYS A 61 2.81 2.77 11.77
C CYS A 61 4.31 2.81 11.45
N GLY A 62 4.74 3.55 10.41
CA GLY A 62 6.12 3.61 9.98
C GLY A 62 6.62 2.38 9.20
N ARG A 63 5.76 1.42 8.89
CA ARG A 63 6.06 0.16 8.17
C ARG A 63 5.94 0.31 6.64
N HIS A 64 6.36 1.46 6.12
CA HIS A 64 6.25 1.77 4.68
C HIS A 64 7.20 0.91 3.83
N GLU A 65 8.35 0.51 4.36
CA GLU A 65 9.29 -0.38 3.65
C GLU A 65 8.68 -1.75 3.36
N ASP A 66 7.87 -2.30 4.28
CA ASP A 66 7.15 -3.56 4.08
C ASP A 66 6.17 -3.46 2.90
N VAL A 67 5.42 -2.35 2.82
CA VAL A 67 4.48 -2.08 1.73
C VAL A 67 5.21 -1.93 0.39
N LEU A 68 6.34 -1.20 0.38
CA LEU A 68 7.16 -1.07 -0.82
C LEU A 68 7.76 -2.41 -1.25
N GLY A 69 8.19 -3.23 -0.31
CA GLY A 69 8.66 -4.59 -0.56
C GLY A 69 7.58 -5.46 -1.20
N PHE A 70 6.36 -5.41 -0.66
CA PHE A 70 5.20 -6.08 -1.20
C PHE A 70 4.89 -5.65 -2.65
N LEU A 71 4.82 -4.33 -2.92
CA LEU A 71 4.56 -3.83 -4.27
C LEU A 71 5.64 -4.24 -5.27
N ARG A 72 6.92 -4.22 -4.87
CA ARG A 72 8.02 -4.68 -5.74
C ARG A 72 7.93 -6.17 -6.06
N ALA A 73 7.49 -7.00 -5.11
CA ALA A 73 7.26 -8.42 -5.35
C ALA A 73 6.08 -8.61 -6.31
N ALA A 74 4.95 -7.96 -6.06
CA ALA A 74 3.78 -8.02 -6.94
C ALA A 74 4.10 -7.56 -8.37
N ALA A 75 4.84 -6.46 -8.52
CA ALA A 75 5.29 -5.99 -9.83
C ALA A 75 6.16 -7.02 -10.55
N ARG A 76 7.08 -7.70 -9.83
CA ARG A 76 7.91 -8.77 -10.39
C ARG A 76 7.06 -9.96 -10.85
N ASP A 77 6.09 -10.37 -10.06
CA ASP A 77 5.21 -11.50 -10.37
C ASP A 77 4.34 -11.21 -11.61
N LEU A 78 3.96 -9.94 -11.80
CA LEU A 78 3.27 -9.44 -13.00
C LEU A 78 4.21 -9.22 -14.21
N GLY A 79 5.51 -9.49 -14.07
CA GLY A 79 6.51 -9.29 -15.12
C GLY A 79 6.83 -7.81 -15.43
N LEU A 80 6.43 -6.89 -14.56
CA LEU A 80 6.71 -5.46 -14.72
C LEU A 80 8.19 -5.20 -14.39
N LYS A 81 8.91 -4.61 -15.35
CA LYS A 81 10.34 -4.28 -15.16
C LYS A 81 10.49 -3.26 -14.03
N PRO A 82 11.38 -3.47 -13.04
CA PRO A 82 11.70 -2.43 -12.06
C PRO A 82 12.18 -1.18 -12.80
N VAL A 83 11.72 0.01 -12.39
CA VAL A 83 12.35 1.25 -12.86
C VAL A 83 13.81 1.15 -12.48
N ARG A 84 14.68 1.41 -13.45
CA ARG A 84 16.13 1.45 -13.29
C ARG A 84 16.45 2.23 -12.01
N ALA A 85 16.80 1.45 -10.99
CA ALA A 85 17.42 1.78 -9.72
C ALA A 85 17.36 3.23 -9.22
N PHE A 86 16.81 3.38 -8.01
CA PHE A 86 17.41 4.23 -6.96
C PHE A 86 18.82 3.68 -6.60
N ALA A 87 19.69 3.51 -7.60
CA ALA A 87 21.10 3.23 -7.38
C ALA A 87 21.80 4.57 -7.22
N ALA A 88 22.47 4.71 -6.09
CA ALA A 88 23.42 5.76 -5.71
C ALA A 88 22.82 7.12 -5.30
N PHE A 89 22.66 7.29 -3.99
CA PHE A 89 23.20 8.44 -3.27
C PHE A 89 23.98 7.94 -2.05
#